data_AF-A0A925JCN9-F1
#
_entry.id   AF-A0A925JCN9-F1
#
_cell.length_a   1.000
_cell.length_b   1.000
_cell.length_c   1.000
_cell.angle_alpha   90.00
_cell.angle_beta   90.00
_cell.angle_gamma   90.00
#
_symmetry.space_group_name_H-M   'P 1'
#
loop_
_entity.id
_entity.type
_entity.pdbx_description
1 polymer ?
#
loop_
_entity_poly.entity_id
_entity_poly.type
_entity_poly.pdbx_seq_one_letter_code
_entity_poly.pdbx_strand_id
1 'polypeptide(L)'
;MSDQVAKANLVESDAVETSAVLLYDGVCGLCNKSVQTIINHDRRGTLRFAALQSDYGQAATARHPELKKVDSVVFLETLNASGEERAYTRSTAALKVASYLGGIWKLFLIAYVIPRPLRDVLYDLIARYRYKMFGKYDTCMLPPASVRARFLDAA
;
A
#
# COMPACT_ATOMS: atom_id res chain seq x y z
N MET A 1 -29.03 -18.48 -47.08
CA MET A 1 -28.27 -19.29 -46.10
C MET A 1 -26.93 -18.58 -45.84
N SER A 2 -27.01 -17.44 -45.15
CA SER A 2 -25.88 -16.56 -44.78
C SER A 2 -26.44 -15.64 -43.70
N ASP A 3 -26.27 -16.01 -42.42
CA ASP A 3 -26.53 -15.13 -41.25
C ASP A 3 -26.17 -15.87 -39.93
N GLN A 4 -24.92 -16.30 -39.78
CA GLN A 4 -24.42 -16.79 -38.47
C GLN A 4 -22.98 -16.35 -38.14
N VAL A 5 -22.51 -15.22 -38.68
CA VAL A 5 -21.26 -14.59 -38.24
C VAL A 5 -21.53 -13.20 -37.70
N ALA A 6 -22.40 -13.12 -36.69
CA ALA A 6 -22.54 -11.93 -35.85
C ALA A 6 -23.23 -12.35 -34.54
N LYS A 7 -22.62 -11.96 -33.40
CA LYS A 7 -23.12 -12.10 -32.02
C LYS A 7 -22.67 -13.37 -31.28
N ALA A 8 -21.43 -13.37 -30.81
CA ALA A 8 -21.12 -13.89 -29.48
C ALA A 8 -19.82 -13.25 -28.96
N ASN A 9 -20.00 -12.39 -27.94
CA ASN A 9 -19.05 -12.06 -26.88
C ASN A 9 -17.95 -11.03 -27.16
N LEU A 10 -18.41 -9.77 -27.25
CA LEU A 10 -17.69 -8.57 -26.84
C LEU A 10 -17.98 -8.29 -25.36
N VAL A 11 -17.25 -8.89 -24.40
CA VAL A 11 -17.24 -8.45 -22.99
C VAL A 11 -15.93 -8.86 -22.28
N GLU A 12 -15.27 -7.87 -21.66
CA GLU A 12 -14.23 -7.90 -20.59
C GLU A 12 -12.76 -8.30 -20.89
N SER A 13 -11.86 -7.31 -21.10
CA SER A 13 -10.86 -6.89 -20.09
C SER A 13 -9.92 -5.75 -20.57
N ASP A 14 -10.48 -4.60 -20.97
CA ASP A 14 -9.75 -3.31 -20.90
C ASP A 14 -9.95 -2.67 -19.50
N ALA A 15 -10.08 -3.49 -18.46
CA ALA A 15 -9.99 -3.01 -17.10
C ALA A 15 -8.51 -2.81 -16.82
N VAL A 16 -8.08 -1.56 -16.72
CA VAL A 16 -6.86 -1.25 -15.99
C VAL A 16 -7.03 -1.87 -14.60
N GLU A 17 -6.32 -2.95 -14.31
CA GLU A 17 -6.18 -3.46 -12.96
C GLU A 17 -5.44 -2.38 -12.16
N THR A 18 -6.20 -1.48 -11.52
CA THR A 18 -5.69 -0.49 -10.58
C THR A 18 -4.97 -1.24 -9.46
N SER A 19 -3.67 -1.41 -9.63
CA SER A 19 -2.84 -2.16 -8.70
C SER A 19 -2.43 -1.23 -7.56
N ALA A 20 -2.47 -1.78 -6.35
CA ALA A 20 -2.07 -1.08 -5.14
C ALA A 20 -0.83 -1.76 -4.56
N VAL A 21 0.17 -0.93 -4.23
CA VAL A 21 1.39 -1.38 -3.55
C VAL A 21 1.56 -0.58 -2.27
N LEU A 22 1.74 -1.28 -1.15
CA LEU A 22 2.08 -0.67 0.13
C LEU A 22 3.59 -0.75 0.33
N LEU A 23 4.28 0.38 0.22
CA LEU A 23 5.66 0.49 0.66
C LEU A 23 5.72 0.66 2.18
N TYR A 24 6.69 0.03 2.82
CA TYR A 24 6.89 0.12 4.26
C TYR A 24 8.37 0.09 4.64
N ASP A 25 8.69 0.64 5.80
CA ASP A 25 10.04 0.55 6.36
C ASP A 25 10.29 -0.82 7.01
N GLY A 26 11.17 -1.62 6.40
CA GLY A 26 11.46 -3.00 6.80
C GLY A 26 12.15 -3.15 8.15
N VAL A 27 12.79 -2.10 8.68
CA VAL A 27 13.45 -2.12 10.00
C VAL A 27 12.56 -1.59 11.12
N CYS A 28 11.41 -0.99 10.77
CA CYS A 28 10.50 -0.41 11.74
C CYS A 28 9.49 -1.44 12.27
N GLY A 29 9.52 -1.71 13.58
CA GLY A 29 8.63 -2.70 14.18
C GLY A 29 7.14 -2.36 14.11
N LEU A 30 6.81 -1.06 14.16
CA LEU A 30 5.44 -0.59 13.94
C LEU A 30 4.99 -0.87 12.50
N CYS A 31 5.80 -0.51 11.50
CA CYS A 31 5.48 -0.72 10.09
C CYS A 31 5.28 -2.20 9.78
N ASN A 32 6.18 -3.07 10.27
CA ASN A 32 6.05 -4.51 10.09
C ASN A 32 4.76 -5.06 10.74
N LYS A 33 4.46 -4.66 12.00
CA LYS A 33 3.22 -5.07 12.67
C LYS A 33 1.98 -4.58 11.91
N SER A 34 2.02 -3.38 11.35
CA SER A 34 0.96 -2.86 10.49
C SER A 34 0.79 -3.71 9.23
N VAL A 35 1.87 -4.05 8.51
CA VAL A 35 1.83 -4.93 7.33
C VAL A 35 1.22 -6.28 7.66
N GLN A 36 1.66 -6.94 8.74
CA GLN A 36 1.08 -8.22 9.19
C GLN A 36 -0.41 -8.10 9.51
N THR A 37 -0.81 -7.01 10.18
CA THR A 37 -2.23 -6.74 10.47
C THR A 37 -3.04 -6.59 9.18
N ILE A 38 -2.50 -5.86 8.20
CA ILE A 38 -3.15 -5.64 6.90
C ILE A 38 -3.29 -6.97 6.16
N ILE A 39 -2.24 -7.80 6.11
CA ILE A 39 -2.27 -9.13 5.48
C ILE A 39 -3.40 -9.99 6.08
N ASN A 40 -3.52 -10.00 7.41
CA ASN A 40 -4.52 -10.81 8.11
C ASN A 40 -5.96 -10.32 7.91
N HIS A 41 -6.16 -9.05 7.58
CA HIS A 41 -7.49 -8.45 7.39
C HIS A 41 -7.83 -8.17 5.93
N ASP A 42 -6.87 -8.31 5.02
CA ASP A 42 -7.09 -8.11 3.60
C ASP A 42 -7.84 -9.31 2.99
N ARG A 43 -9.15 -9.15 2.88
CA ARG A 43 -10.05 -10.12 2.25
C ARG A 43 -9.95 -10.14 0.73
N ARG A 44 -9.42 -9.07 0.09
CA ARG A 44 -9.28 -8.99 -1.37
C ARG A 44 -8.03 -9.72 -1.84
N GLY A 45 -6.95 -9.64 -1.06
CA GLY A 45 -5.68 -10.32 -1.35
C GLY A 45 -4.91 -9.72 -2.53
N THR A 46 -5.36 -8.61 -3.10
CA THR A 46 -4.74 -7.98 -4.27
C THR A 46 -3.66 -6.95 -3.91
N LEU A 47 -3.62 -6.48 -2.66
CA LEU A 47 -2.62 -5.53 -2.20
C LEU A 47 -1.24 -6.19 -2.16
N ARG A 48 -0.30 -5.58 -2.87
CA ARG A 48 1.11 -5.98 -2.86
C ARG A 48 1.88 -5.16 -1.83
N PHE A 49 3.00 -5.68 -1.36
CA PHE A 49 3.86 -5.03 -0.37
C PHE A 49 5.28 -4.94 -0.90
N ALA A 50 6.00 -3.88 -0.55
CA ALA A 50 7.43 -3.82 -0.78
C ALA A 50 8.12 -3.01 0.34
N ALA A 51 9.30 -3.43 0.76
CA ALA A 51 10.14 -2.65 1.66
C ALA A 51 10.68 -1.41 0.92
N LEU A 52 10.78 -0.27 1.61
CA LEU A 52 11.43 0.93 1.07
C LEU A 52 12.90 0.68 0.68
N GLN A 53 13.53 -0.28 1.36
CA GLN A 53 14.92 -0.67 1.13
C GLN A 53 15.11 -1.65 -0.04
N SER A 54 14.05 -2.26 -0.57
CA SER A 54 14.17 -3.21 -1.69
C SER A 54 14.37 -2.50 -3.03
N ASP A 55 14.76 -3.23 -4.07
CA ASP A 55 14.95 -2.69 -5.41
C ASP A 55 13.68 -2.03 -5.96
N TYR A 56 12.51 -2.64 -5.69
CA TYR A 56 11.22 -2.06 -6.04
C TYR A 56 10.97 -0.74 -5.28
N GLY A 57 11.22 -0.71 -3.97
CA GLY A 57 11.06 0.48 -3.14
C GLY A 57 11.99 1.63 -3.54
N GLN A 58 13.24 1.32 -3.90
CA GLN A 58 14.21 2.27 -4.40
C GLN A 58 13.80 2.82 -5.78
N ALA A 59 13.35 1.95 -6.69
CA ALA A 59 12.85 2.36 -7.99
C ALA A 59 11.59 3.25 -7.87
N ALA A 60 10.67 2.91 -6.97
CA ALA A 60 9.49 3.73 -6.70
C ALA A 60 9.87 5.10 -6.11
N THR A 61 10.85 5.16 -5.21
CA THR A 61 11.37 6.41 -4.64
C THR A 61 12.10 7.27 -5.69
N ALA A 62 12.69 6.65 -6.70
CA ALA A 62 13.28 7.36 -7.84
C ALA A 62 12.21 8.00 -8.75
N ARG A 63 11.07 7.32 -8.95
CA ARG A 63 9.91 7.86 -9.70
C ARG A 63 9.15 8.93 -8.92
N HIS A 64 9.18 8.86 -7.58
CA HIS A 64 8.48 9.76 -6.67
C HIS A 64 9.46 10.43 -5.69
N PRO A 65 10.13 11.53 -6.08
CA PRO A 65 11.14 12.21 -5.26
C PRO A 65 10.62 12.67 -3.89
N GLU A 66 9.32 12.91 -3.76
CA GLU A 66 8.63 13.24 -2.51
C GLU A 66 8.74 12.12 -1.44
N LEU A 67 9.02 10.88 -1.85
CA LEU A 67 9.17 9.73 -0.96
C LEU A 67 10.56 9.64 -0.32
N LYS A 68 11.56 10.39 -0.81
CA LYS A 68 12.95 10.32 -0.30
C LYS A 68 13.07 10.63 1.20
N LYS A 69 12.11 11.36 1.76
CA LYS A 69 12.08 11.74 3.18
C LYS A 69 11.07 10.93 3.99
N VAL A 70 10.39 9.96 3.36
CA VAL A 70 9.38 9.14 4.02
C VAL A 70 10.06 7.87 4.51
N ASP A 71 10.03 7.69 5.82
CA ASP A 71 10.63 6.55 6.50
C ASP A 71 9.56 5.63 7.10
N SER A 72 8.28 5.78 6.72
CA SER A 72 7.15 5.04 7.29
C SER A 72 6.41 4.18 6.25
N VAL A 73 5.09 4.35 6.07
CA VAL A 73 4.27 3.63 5.09
C VAL A 73 3.86 4.56 3.95
N VAL A 74 3.89 4.05 2.72
CA VAL A 74 3.45 4.75 1.51
C VAL A 74 2.47 3.85 0.77
N PHE A 75 1.34 4.41 0.35
CA PHE A 75 0.39 3.72 -0.51
C PHE A 75 0.57 4.22 -1.94
N LEU A 76 1.01 3.34 -2.84
CA LEU A 76 1.11 3.60 -4.27
C LEU A 76 -0.12 3.02 -4.97
N GLU A 77 -0.77 3.84 -5.77
CA GLU A 77 -1.97 3.50 -6.53
C GLU A 77 -1.69 3.73 -8.01
N THR A 78 -1.76 2.67 -8.83
CA THR A 78 -1.70 2.81 -10.29
C THR A 78 -3.06 3.25 -10.79
N LEU A 79 -3.11 4.40 -11.49
CA LEU A 79 -4.34 5.08 -11.89
C LEU A 79 -4.86 4.66 -13.26
N ASN A 80 -3.98 4.24 -14.18
CA ASN A 80 -4.34 3.90 -15.56
C ASN A 80 -3.37 2.87 -16.18
N ALA A 81 -3.74 2.29 -17.33
CA ALA A 81 -2.91 1.33 -18.06
C ALA A 81 -1.62 1.95 -18.60
N SER A 82 -1.56 3.28 -18.69
CA SER A 82 -0.35 4.01 -19.05
C SER A 82 0.71 4.00 -17.94
N GLY A 83 0.40 3.43 -16.77
CA GLY A 83 1.34 3.29 -15.65
C GLY A 83 1.47 4.56 -14.80
N GLU A 84 0.50 5.48 -14.85
CA GLU A 84 0.51 6.64 -13.97
C GLU A 84 0.30 6.21 -12.51
N GLU A 85 1.28 6.50 -11.66
CA GLU A 85 1.26 6.16 -10.23
C GLU A 85 0.97 7.40 -9.39
N ARG A 86 0.19 7.23 -8.32
CA ARG A 86 0.01 8.24 -7.28
C ARG A 86 0.48 7.72 -5.94
N ALA A 87 1.40 8.44 -5.33
CA ALA A 87 1.92 8.16 -4.01
C ALA A 87 1.16 8.93 -2.93
N TYR A 88 0.66 8.20 -1.94
CA TYR A 88 0.06 8.76 -0.73
C TYR A 88 0.95 8.43 0.46
N THR A 89 1.19 9.43 1.30
CA THR A 89 2.09 9.33 2.46
C THR A 89 1.35 9.67 3.76
N ARG A 90 2.00 9.42 4.90
CA ARG A 90 1.54 9.80 6.24
C ARG A 90 0.12 9.32 6.56
N SER A 91 -0.70 10.17 7.16
CA SER A 91 -2.07 9.86 7.52
C SER A 91 -2.95 9.53 6.30
N THR A 92 -2.63 10.09 5.13
CA THR A 92 -3.39 9.80 3.89
C THR A 92 -3.13 8.38 3.43
N ALA A 93 -1.89 7.88 3.53
CA ALA A 93 -1.55 6.48 3.26
C ALA A 93 -2.33 5.53 4.16
N ALA A 94 -2.36 5.81 5.47
CA ALA A 94 -3.09 4.99 6.44
C ALA A 94 -4.60 4.95 6.15
N LEU A 95 -5.20 6.09 5.77
CA LEU A 95 -6.61 6.13 5.40
C LEU A 95 -6.91 5.42 4.08
N LYS A 96 -6.00 5.47 3.10
CA LYS A 96 -6.12 4.69 1.86
C LYS A 96 -6.08 3.19 2.15
N VAL A 97 -5.19 2.73 3.02
CA VAL A 97 -5.16 1.33 3.49
C VAL A 97 -6.48 0.95 4.17
N ALA A 98 -6.99 1.78 5.08
CA ALA A 98 -8.27 1.54 5.75
C ALA A 98 -9.44 1.47 4.76
N SER A 99 -9.44 2.35 3.75
CA SER A 99 -10.43 2.34 2.67
C SER A 99 -10.34 1.07 1.82
N TYR A 100 -9.12 0.61 1.54
CA TYR A 100 -8.86 -0.62 0.79
C TYR A 100 -9.38 -1.85 1.55
N LEU A 101 -9.01 -1.98 2.83
CA LEU A 101 -9.44 -3.09 3.70
C LEU A 101 -10.97 -3.14 3.88
N GLY A 102 -11.62 -1.98 3.95
CA GLY A 102 -13.08 -1.90 4.10
C GLY A 102 -13.58 -2.44 5.45
N GLY A 103 -14.87 -2.80 5.52
CA GLY A 103 -15.48 -3.34 6.75
C GLY A 103 -15.33 -2.40 7.95
N ILE A 104 -14.86 -2.95 9.07
CA ILE A 104 -14.60 -2.20 10.32
C ILE A 104 -13.54 -1.09 10.13
N TRP A 105 -12.64 -1.25 9.16
CA TRP A 105 -11.61 -0.25 8.87
C TRP A 105 -12.17 1.02 8.24
N LYS A 106 -13.39 0.98 7.69
CA LYS A 106 -14.08 2.19 7.21
C LYS A 106 -14.38 3.18 8.33
N LEU A 107 -14.48 2.73 9.58
CA LEU A 107 -14.68 3.64 10.71
C LEU A 107 -13.52 4.64 10.82
N PHE A 108 -12.29 4.25 10.49
CA PHE A 108 -11.15 5.17 10.50
C PHE A 108 -11.24 6.27 9.43
N LEU A 109 -12.09 6.11 8.40
CA LEU A 109 -12.31 7.15 7.40
C LEU A 109 -13.03 8.37 7.99
N ILE A 110 -13.64 8.28 9.18
CA ILE A 110 -14.13 9.46 9.90
C ILE A 110 -13.02 10.46 10.17
N ALA A 111 -11.76 10.03 10.24
CA ALA A 111 -10.63 10.92 10.40
C ALA A 111 -10.37 11.80 9.16
N TYR A 112 -11.08 11.61 8.03
CA TYR A 112 -11.14 12.60 6.95
C TYR A 112 -11.83 13.90 7.34
N VAL A 113 -12.74 13.87 8.32
CA VAL A 113 -13.39 15.06 8.88
C VAL A 113 -12.39 15.93 9.63
N ILE A 114 -11.34 15.31 10.19
CA ILE A 114 -10.26 16.03 10.87
C ILE A 114 -9.37 16.71 9.81
N PRO A 115 -9.09 18.02 9.94
CA PRO A 115 -8.21 18.73 9.02
C PRO A 115 -6.87 18.03 8.86
N ARG A 116 -6.39 17.95 7.61
CA ARG A 116 -5.11 17.30 7.24
C ARG A 116 -3.94 17.67 8.16
N PRO A 117 -3.71 18.96 8.50
CA PRO A 117 -2.59 19.35 9.35
C PRO A 117 -2.64 18.70 10.73
N LEU A 118 -3.83 18.63 11.35
CA LEU A 118 -3.98 18.06 12.68
C LEU A 118 -3.77 16.55 12.68
N ARG A 119 -4.32 15.86 11.67
CA ARG A 119 -4.14 14.42 11.51
C ARG A 119 -2.67 14.06 11.20
N ASP A 120 -1.98 14.88 10.40
CA ASP A 120 -0.56 14.68 10.12
C ASP A 120 0.33 14.99 11.33
N VAL A 121 -0.01 15.97 12.19
CA VAL A 121 0.70 16.20 13.45
C VAL A 121 0.60 15.00 14.39
N LEU A 122 -0.60 14.42 14.52
CA LEU A 122 -0.80 13.20 15.30
C LEU A 122 -0.01 12.03 14.72
N TYR A 123 -0.04 11.87 13.39
CA TYR A 123 0.75 10.86 12.69
C TYR A 123 2.25 11.04 12.93
N ASP A 124 2.76 12.27 12.80
CA ASP A 124 4.17 12.61 12.99
C ASP A 124 4.59 12.42 14.46
N LEU A 125 3.67 12.58 15.42
CA LEU A 125 3.92 12.24 16.82
C LEU A 125 4.11 10.73 17.00
N ILE A 126 3.20 9.91 16.47
CA ILE A 126 3.31 8.45 16.52
C ILE A 126 4.58 7.99 15.80
N ALA A 127 4.87 8.55 14.63
CA ALA A 127 6.07 8.25 13.84
C ALA A 127 7.36 8.57 14.61
N ARG A 128 7.39 9.68 15.37
CA ARG A 128 8.53 10.02 16.23
C ARG A 128 8.74 9.02 17.37
N TYR A 129 7.67 8.53 17.97
CA TYR A 129 7.76 7.56 19.07
C TYR A 129 7.81 6.10 18.62
N ARG A 130 7.68 5.81 17.33
CA ARG A 130 7.54 4.44 16.79
C ARG A 130 8.68 3.52 17.21
N TYR A 131 9.92 3.99 17.13
CA TYR A 131 11.08 3.19 17.49
C TYR A 131 11.23 3.01 19.00
N LYS A 132 10.75 3.99 19.78
CA LYS A 132 10.78 3.92 21.24
C LYS A 132 9.72 2.96 21.79
N MET A 133 8.56 2.87 21.14
CA MET A 133 7.44 2.03 21.59
C MET A 133 7.45 0.63 20.96
N PHE A 134 7.89 0.48 19.71
CA PHE A 134 7.83 -0.77 18.97
C PHE A 134 9.19 -1.35 18.59
N GLY A 135 10.28 -0.65 18.95
CA GLY A 135 11.65 -1.08 18.65
C GLY A 135 12.04 -0.95 17.19
N LYS A 136 13.26 -1.38 16.91
CA LYS A 136 13.79 -1.62 15.56
C LYS A 136 14.10 -3.10 15.43
N TYR A 137 13.91 -3.64 14.23
CA TYR A 137 14.41 -4.97 13.89
C TYR A 137 15.70 -4.81 13.09
N ASP A 138 16.71 -5.62 13.40
CA ASP A 138 18.01 -5.59 12.73
C ASP A 138 17.96 -6.12 11.28
N THR A 139 16.90 -6.86 10.95
CA THR A 139 16.69 -7.43 9.61
C THR A 139 15.21 -7.37 9.24
N CYS A 140 14.94 -7.18 7.95
CA CYS A 140 13.59 -7.29 7.40
C CYS A 140 13.04 -8.70 7.66
N MET A 141 11.91 -8.81 8.37
CA MET A 141 11.29 -10.11 8.62
C MET A 141 10.84 -10.71 7.30
N LEU A 142 11.36 -11.89 6.96
CA LEU A 142 10.91 -12.61 5.79
C LEU A 142 9.46 -13.07 5.99
N PRO A 143 8.53 -12.73 5.08
CA PRO A 143 7.15 -13.14 5.20
C PRO A 143 6.99 -14.67 5.02
N PRO A 144 5.96 -15.28 5.63
CA PRO A 144 5.63 -16.68 5.41
C PRO A 144 5.36 -16.97 3.94
N ALA A 145 5.68 -18.19 3.48
CA ALA A 145 5.63 -18.56 2.06
C ALA A 145 4.26 -18.34 1.40
N SER A 146 3.17 -18.48 2.16
CA SER A 146 1.79 -18.27 1.69
C SER A 146 1.50 -16.84 1.23
N VAL A 147 2.22 -15.84 1.76
CA VAL A 147 2.02 -14.43 1.41
C VAL A 147 3.18 -13.84 0.63
N ARG A 148 4.27 -14.61 0.44
CA ARG A 148 5.47 -14.17 -0.29
C ARG A 148 5.17 -13.72 -1.72
N ALA A 149 4.21 -14.35 -2.39
CA ALA A 149 3.76 -13.93 -3.72
C ALA A 149 3.25 -12.48 -3.76
N ARG A 150 2.85 -11.92 -2.62
CA ARG A 150 2.36 -10.53 -2.50
C ARG A 150 3.49 -9.53 -2.27
N PHE A 151 4.72 -9.97 -2.00
CA PHE A 151 5.87 -9.10 -1.79
C PHE A 151 6.65 -8.92 -3.09
N LEU A 152 6.98 -7.67 -3.42
CA LEU A 152 7.76 -7.30 -4.61
C LEU A 152 9.27 -7.20 -4.30
N ASP A 153 9.67 -7.60 -3.09
CA ASP A 153 11.02 -7.43 -2.53
C ASP A 153 12.02 -8.49 -3.01
N ALA A 154 11.58 -9.44 -3.85
CA ALA A 154 12.41 -10.49 -4.39
C ALA A 154 11.96 -10.83 -5.83
N ALA A 155 12.68 -10.27 -6.79
CA ALA A 155 12.99 -10.93 -8.05
C ALA A 155 14.51 -11.06 -8.12
#